data_AF-A0A7S2K4T8-F1
#
_entry.id   AF-A0A7S2K4T8-F1
#
_cell.length_a   1.000
_cell.length_b   1.000
_cell.length_c   1.000
_cell.angle_alpha   90.00
_cell.angle_beta   90.00
_cell.angle_gamma   90.00
#
_symmetry.space_group_name_H-M   'P 1'
#
loop_
_entity.id
_entity.type
_entity.pdbx_description
1 polymer ?
#
loop_
_entity_poly.entity_id
_entity_poly.type
_entity_poly.pdbx_seq_one_letter_code
_entity_poly.pdbx_strand_id
1 'polypeptide(L)'
;IFLLYITHGFVRLESLDWEHDRSYGMREFFLYDLHQSMLDTIVFFVIGRLYLEERRGIDQLVYILPMLVGMIYPSWTSTWGFLRHSVSMYEIVCMWPTALFEYVVGVAALDIWIIYKHVRHAHQDGVLLCKLAELLVCLSLFMAPMASDPSFHLHHWYAAWLLGMHANQKYWWSKMSQGFLWGMYINGIAVWGRDPILGCKYSYYMSVTNLCNYMQCYIDFFKEDDDDGSASDDPTSVYKPFVEPDWHNCDASSAP
;
A
#
# COMPACT_ATOMS: atom_id res chain seq x y z
N ILE A 1 7.41 -11.07 -8.22
CA ILE A 1 7.83 -10.34 -9.45
C ILE A 1 7.04 -10.76 -10.68
N PHE A 2 7.11 -12.00 -11.16
CA PHE A 2 6.33 -12.43 -12.34
C PHE A 2 4.82 -12.17 -12.21
N LEU A 3 4.21 -12.54 -11.08
CA LEU A 3 2.79 -12.26 -10.83
C LEU A 3 2.49 -10.77 -10.77
N LEU A 4 3.39 -9.95 -10.23
CA LEU A 4 3.24 -8.50 -10.20
C LEU A 4 3.25 -7.92 -11.62
N TYR A 5 4.15 -8.41 -12.49
CA TYR A 5 4.17 -8.01 -13.90
C TYR A 5 2.86 -8.35 -14.62
N ILE A 6 2.31 -9.55 -14.38
CA ILE A 6 1.00 -9.95 -14.92
C ILE A 6 -0.10 -9.04 -14.39
N THR A 7 -0.18 -8.82 -13.07
CA THR A 7 -1.18 -7.93 -12.47
C THR A 7 -1.07 -6.54 -13.04
N HIS A 8 0.14 -5.99 -13.15
CA HIS A 8 0.39 -4.64 -13.64
C HIS A 8 -0.13 -4.46 -15.08
N GLY A 9 0.10 -5.43 -15.96
CA GLY A 9 -0.45 -5.42 -17.31
C GLY A 9 -1.97 -5.58 -17.32
N PHE A 10 -2.50 -6.48 -16.48
CA PHE A 10 -3.92 -6.80 -16.44
C PHE A 10 -4.77 -5.65 -15.91
N VAL A 11 -4.39 -5.01 -14.80
CA VAL A 11 -5.15 -3.89 -14.20
C VAL A 11 -5.13 -2.63 -15.07
N ARG A 12 -4.24 -2.56 -16.07
CA ARG A 12 -4.12 -1.45 -17.03
C ARG A 12 -4.73 -1.74 -18.40
N LEU A 13 -5.42 -2.88 -18.56
CA LEU A 13 -6.17 -3.13 -19.79
C LEU A 13 -7.29 -2.10 -19.90
N GLU A 14 -7.23 -1.24 -20.93
CA GLU A 14 -8.21 -0.17 -21.17
C GLU A 14 -9.66 -0.68 -21.19
N SER A 15 -9.88 -1.93 -21.63
CA SER A 15 -11.19 -2.56 -21.66
C SER A 15 -11.85 -2.78 -20.29
N LEU A 16 -11.08 -2.76 -19.21
CA LEU A 16 -11.57 -3.03 -17.86
C LEU A 16 -11.99 -1.76 -17.10
N ASP A 17 -11.51 -0.59 -17.51
CA ASP A 17 -11.76 0.72 -16.86
C ASP A 17 -11.53 0.69 -15.33
N TRP A 18 -10.49 -0.02 -14.89
CA TRP A 18 -10.12 -0.09 -13.48
C TRP A 18 -9.27 1.10 -13.07
N GLU A 19 -9.50 1.56 -11.85
CA GLU A 19 -8.76 2.68 -11.29
C GLU A 19 -7.31 2.30 -11.02
N HIS A 20 -6.39 3.14 -11.47
CA HIS A 20 -4.95 2.97 -11.27
C HIS A 20 -4.22 4.31 -11.42
N ASP A 21 -2.98 4.37 -10.92
CA ASP A 21 -2.09 5.49 -11.21
C ASP A 21 -1.54 5.34 -12.65
N ARG A 22 -1.91 6.29 -13.51
CA ARG A 22 -1.51 6.32 -14.93
C ARG A 22 -0.03 6.67 -15.12
N SER A 23 0.58 7.33 -14.15
CA SER A 23 1.99 7.71 -14.20
C SER A 23 2.92 6.58 -13.72
N TYR A 24 2.37 5.66 -12.92
CA TYR A 24 3.11 4.55 -12.38
C TYR A 24 3.12 3.37 -13.36
N GLY A 25 4.24 3.21 -14.06
CA GLY A 25 4.51 2.11 -14.98
C GLY A 25 5.53 1.11 -14.46
N MET A 26 5.83 0.11 -15.30
CA MET A 26 6.84 -0.91 -14.96
C MET A 26 8.23 -0.31 -14.77
N ARG A 27 8.55 0.80 -15.46
CA ARG A 27 9.84 1.48 -15.32
C ARG A 27 9.98 2.04 -13.91
N GLU A 28 8.94 2.71 -13.42
CA GLU A 28 8.88 3.31 -12.09
C GLU A 28 8.95 2.21 -11.02
N PHE A 29 8.22 1.10 -11.21
CA PHE A 29 8.36 -0.07 -10.34
C PHE A 29 9.82 -0.56 -10.24
N PHE A 30 10.50 -0.72 -11.37
CA PHE A 30 11.88 -1.21 -11.36
C PHE A 30 12.87 -0.24 -10.71
N LEU A 31 12.67 1.07 -10.92
CA LEU A 31 13.54 2.11 -10.38
C LEU A 31 13.35 2.32 -8.88
N TYR A 32 12.11 2.34 -8.41
CA TYR A 32 11.80 2.80 -7.05
C TYR A 32 11.38 1.67 -6.10
N ASP A 33 10.62 0.69 -6.60
CA ASP A 33 9.90 -0.25 -5.74
C ASP A 33 10.43 -1.68 -5.76
N LEU A 34 11.25 -2.04 -6.75
CA LEU A 34 11.73 -3.42 -6.93
C LEU A 34 12.45 -3.93 -5.69
N HIS A 35 13.46 -3.19 -5.22
CA HIS A 35 14.29 -3.61 -4.09
C HIS A 35 13.45 -3.83 -2.84
N GLN A 36 12.56 -2.88 -2.57
CA GLN A 36 11.68 -2.92 -1.43
C GLN A 36 10.66 -4.07 -1.53
N SER A 37 10.03 -4.24 -2.69
CA SER A 37 9.11 -5.36 -2.97
C SER A 37 9.78 -6.73 -2.86
N MET A 38 11.07 -6.83 -3.22
CA MET A 38 11.86 -8.04 -3.03
C MET A 38 12.07 -8.33 -1.54
N LEU A 39 12.41 -7.32 -0.73
CA LEU A 39 12.51 -7.47 0.73
C LEU A 39 11.18 -7.89 1.34
N ASP A 40 10.08 -7.27 0.93
CA ASP A 40 8.74 -7.61 1.40
C ASP A 40 8.38 -9.05 1.07
N THR A 41 8.77 -9.52 -0.12
CA THR A 41 8.58 -10.92 -0.54
C THR A 41 9.41 -11.88 0.32
N ILE A 42 10.68 -11.54 0.61
CA ILE A 42 11.56 -12.37 1.44
C ILE A 42 10.99 -12.45 2.86
N VAL A 43 10.61 -11.32 3.46
CA VAL A 43 10.06 -11.26 4.81
C VAL A 43 8.73 -12.03 4.86
N PHE A 44 7.83 -11.80 3.91
CA PHE A 44 6.56 -12.53 3.82
C PHE A 44 6.79 -14.04 3.71
N PHE A 45 7.77 -14.48 2.91
CA PHE A 45 8.10 -15.89 2.76
C PHE A 45 8.71 -16.51 4.02
N VAL A 46 9.63 -15.81 4.68
CA VAL A 46 10.30 -16.29 5.89
C VAL A 46 9.28 -16.40 7.03
N ILE A 47 8.56 -15.31 7.33
CA ILE A 47 7.57 -15.27 8.40
C ILE A 47 6.39 -16.19 8.05
N GLY A 48 5.91 -16.13 6.81
CA GLY A 48 4.79 -16.92 6.31
C GLY A 48 4.97 -18.43 6.33
N ARG A 49 6.17 -18.94 6.66
CA ARG A 49 6.46 -20.38 6.72
C ARG A 49 6.95 -20.88 8.07
N LEU A 50 7.04 -20.02 9.10
CA LEU A 50 7.57 -20.40 10.42
C LEU A 50 6.81 -21.56 11.08
N TYR A 51 5.49 -21.62 10.92
CA TYR A 51 4.63 -22.61 11.59
C TYR A 51 4.05 -23.68 10.66
N LEU A 52 4.51 -23.76 9.41
CA LEU A 52 4.07 -24.80 8.49
C LEU A 52 4.89 -26.08 8.72
N GLU A 53 4.31 -27.01 9.50
CA GLU A 53 4.88 -28.35 9.74
C GLU A 53 5.20 -29.07 8.41
N GLU A 54 4.26 -29.01 7.46
CA GLU A 54 4.49 -29.42 6.09
C GLU A 54 5.09 -28.24 5.32
N ARG A 55 6.42 -28.19 5.17
CA ARG A 55 7.14 -27.23 4.29
C ARG A 55 6.85 -27.43 2.79
N ARG A 56 5.64 -27.86 2.43
CA ARG A 56 5.15 -27.97 1.05
C ARG A 56 5.22 -26.62 0.37
N GLY A 57 5.54 -26.62 -0.92
CA GLY A 57 5.76 -25.42 -1.69
C GLY A 57 4.53 -24.53 -1.81
N ILE A 58 4.76 -23.28 -2.23
CA ILE A 58 3.73 -22.26 -2.51
C ILE A 58 3.02 -22.50 -3.85
N ASP A 59 3.43 -23.52 -4.59
CA ASP A 59 2.97 -23.95 -5.90
C ASP A 59 1.63 -24.73 -5.87
N GLN A 60 0.97 -24.80 -4.71
CA GLN A 60 -0.31 -25.49 -4.57
C GLN A 60 -1.49 -24.58 -4.98
N LEU A 61 -2.50 -25.17 -5.62
CA LEU A 61 -3.74 -24.47 -6.01
C LEU A 61 -4.42 -23.74 -4.84
N VAL A 62 -4.26 -24.25 -3.61
CA VAL A 62 -4.79 -23.63 -2.38
C VAL A 62 -4.21 -22.24 -2.11
N TYR A 63 -3.04 -21.92 -2.66
CA TYR A 63 -2.44 -20.58 -2.60
C TYR A 63 -2.71 -19.78 -3.86
N ILE A 64 -2.62 -20.41 -5.03
CA ILE A 64 -2.74 -19.72 -6.32
C ILE A 64 -4.15 -19.14 -6.51
N LEU A 65 -5.21 -19.91 -6.25
CA LEU A 65 -6.58 -19.42 -6.50
C LEU A 65 -6.95 -18.24 -5.60
N PRO A 66 -6.77 -18.28 -4.27
CA PRO A 66 -7.05 -17.12 -3.43
C PRO A 66 -6.18 -15.91 -3.76
N MET A 67 -4.92 -16.15 -4.15
CA MET A 67 -4.01 -15.09 -4.57
C MET A 67 -4.50 -14.40 -5.84
N LEU A 68 -4.93 -15.14 -6.85
CA LEU A 68 -5.55 -14.55 -8.05
C LEU A 68 -6.80 -13.75 -7.71
N VAL A 69 -7.65 -14.27 -6.80
CA VAL A 69 -8.81 -13.53 -6.31
C VAL A 69 -8.38 -12.24 -5.62
N GLY A 70 -7.39 -12.28 -4.72
CA GLY A 70 -6.85 -11.10 -4.05
C GLY A 70 -6.18 -10.11 -5.01
N MET A 71 -5.62 -10.59 -6.12
CA MET A 71 -5.02 -9.75 -7.17
C MET A 71 -6.07 -9.00 -8.00
N ILE A 72 -7.29 -9.52 -8.12
CA ILE A 72 -8.35 -8.97 -8.97
C ILE A 72 -9.37 -8.18 -8.14
N TYR A 73 -9.72 -8.71 -6.97
CA TYR A 73 -10.83 -8.24 -6.17
C TYR A 73 -10.76 -6.75 -5.82
N PRO A 74 -9.63 -6.19 -5.32
CA PRO A 74 -9.58 -4.78 -4.96
C PRO A 74 -9.84 -3.84 -6.14
N SER A 75 -9.22 -4.11 -7.31
CA SER A 75 -9.46 -3.33 -8.53
C SER A 75 -10.88 -3.52 -9.07
N TRP A 76 -11.44 -4.71 -8.97
CA TRP A 76 -12.83 -4.92 -9.39
C TRP A 76 -13.81 -4.15 -8.49
N THR A 77 -13.59 -4.15 -7.17
CA THR A 77 -14.45 -3.42 -6.23
C THR A 77 -14.41 -1.90 -6.41
N SER A 78 -13.35 -1.34 -7.00
CA SER A 78 -13.30 0.11 -7.28
C SER A 78 -14.32 0.53 -8.35
N THR A 79 -14.81 -0.40 -9.16
CA THR A 79 -15.88 -0.14 -10.15
C THR A 79 -17.27 -0.07 -9.53
N TRP A 80 -17.44 -0.51 -8.28
CA TRP A 80 -18.75 -0.50 -7.63
C TRP A 80 -19.01 0.87 -7.05
N GLY A 81 -20.03 1.58 -7.55
CA GLY A 81 -20.28 2.97 -7.17
C GLY A 81 -20.30 3.24 -5.66
N PHE A 82 -20.86 2.32 -4.86
CA PHE A 82 -20.90 2.48 -3.40
C PHE A 82 -19.57 2.16 -2.67
N LEU A 83 -18.67 1.36 -3.27
CA LEU A 83 -17.35 1.06 -2.72
C LEU A 83 -16.25 1.98 -3.25
N ARG A 84 -16.46 2.58 -4.43
CA ARG A 84 -15.53 3.51 -5.05
C ARG A 84 -15.11 4.59 -4.05
N HIS A 85 -16.04 5.08 -3.26
CA HIS A 85 -15.83 6.07 -2.19
C HIS A 85 -14.88 5.67 -1.04
N SER A 86 -14.55 4.39 -0.89
CA SER A 86 -13.65 3.89 0.17
C SER A 86 -12.42 3.16 -0.36
N VAL A 87 -12.42 2.84 -1.65
CA VAL A 87 -11.34 2.11 -2.32
C VAL A 87 -10.59 3.00 -3.32
N SER A 88 -11.23 4.07 -3.82
CA SER A 88 -10.62 5.06 -4.70
C SER A 88 -9.67 5.97 -3.94
N MET A 89 -8.58 6.34 -4.61
CA MET A 89 -7.63 7.36 -4.13
C MET A 89 -8.08 8.78 -4.49
N TYR A 90 -9.07 8.91 -5.39
CA TYR A 90 -9.46 10.19 -5.99
C TYR A 90 -10.79 10.74 -5.48
N GLU A 91 -11.60 9.93 -4.79
CA GLU A 91 -12.91 10.35 -4.26
C GLU A 91 -12.98 10.21 -2.74
N ILE A 92 -12.85 11.34 -2.03
CA ILE A 92 -13.11 11.41 -0.58
C ILE A 92 -14.48 12.02 -0.37
N VAL A 93 -15.39 11.28 0.29
CA VAL A 93 -16.72 11.76 0.65
C VAL A 93 -16.92 11.70 2.17
N CYS A 94 -17.58 12.72 2.73
CA CYS A 94 -17.80 12.83 4.18
C CYS A 94 -18.97 11.98 4.69
N MET A 95 -19.83 11.46 3.80
CA MET A 95 -20.97 10.63 4.16
C MET A 95 -20.93 9.31 3.39
N TRP A 96 -20.95 8.21 4.14
CA TRP A 96 -20.97 6.87 3.57
C TRP A 96 -22.40 6.46 3.19
N PRO A 97 -22.64 5.91 1.99
CA PRO A 97 -23.95 5.37 1.64
C PRO A 97 -24.28 4.14 2.49
N THR A 98 -25.57 3.87 2.74
CA THR A 98 -26.01 2.71 3.53
C THR A 98 -25.45 1.38 3.01
N ALA A 99 -25.36 1.22 1.68
CA ALA A 99 -24.80 0.02 1.06
C ALA A 99 -23.32 -0.22 1.45
N LEU A 100 -22.53 0.85 1.61
CA LEU A 100 -21.15 0.75 2.09
C LEU A 100 -21.12 0.30 3.56
N PHE A 101 -22.01 0.82 4.40
CA PHE A 101 -22.11 0.37 5.81
C PHE A 101 -22.44 -1.11 5.91
N GLU A 102 -23.45 -1.59 5.17
CA GLU A 102 -23.82 -3.01 5.16
C GLU A 102 -22.66 -3.90 4.71
N TYR A 103 -21.94 -3.48 3.67
CA TYR A 103 -20.76 -4.15 3.19
C TYR A 103 -19.65 -4.21 4.25
N VAL A 104 -19.31 -3.07 4.87
CA VAL A 104 -18.27 -2.98 5.91
C VAL A 104 -18.62 -3.86 7.11
N VAL A 105 -19.89 -3.90 7.53
CA VAL A 105 -20.36 -4.79 8.61
C VAL A 105 -20.14 -6.25 8.23
N GLY A 106 -20.45 -6.64 7.00
CA GLY A 106 -20.22 -8.00 6.49
C GLY A 106 -18.73 -8.38 6.48
N VAL A 107 -17.87 -7.49 5.97
CA VAL A 107 -16.42 -7.68 5.95
C VAL A 107 -15.86 -7.76 7.38
N ALA A 108 -16.26 -6.84 8.27
CA ALA A 108 -15.82 -6.85 9.66
C ALA A 108 -16.23 -8.14 10.39
N ALA A 109 -17.43 -8.65 10.16
CA ALA A 109 -17.87 -9.92 10.73
C ALA A 109 -17.01 -11.10 10.22
N LEU A 110 -16.66 -11.11 8.92
CA LEU A 110 -15.77 -12.10 8.33
C LEU A 110 -14.35 -12.02 8.93
N ASP A 111 -13.80 -10.82 9.07
CA ASP A 111 -12.48 -10.59 9.65
C ASP A 111 -12.42 -11.04 11.12
N ILE A 112 -13.41 -10.68 11.93
CA ILE A 112 -13.53 -11.14 13.32
C ILE A 112 -13.57 -12.68 13.37
N TRP A 113 -14.30 -13.32 12.46
CA TRP A 113 -14.36 -14.77 12.40
C TRP A 113 -13.01 -15.40 12.02
N ILE A 114 -12.28 -14.83 11.04
CA ILE A 114 -10.93 -15.29 10.65
C ILE A 114 -9.94 -15.11 11.81
N ILE A 115 -9.98 -13.98 12.52
CA ILE A 115 -9.13 -13.71 13.68
C ILE A 115 -9.45 -14.70 14.80
N TYR A 116 -10.73 -14.90 15.13
CA TYR A 116 -11.17 -15.88 16.12
C TYR A 116 -10.64 -17.29 15.79
N LYS A 117 -10.74 -17.71 14.52
CA LYS A 117 -10.20 -19.00 14.05
C LYS A 117 -8.68 -19.08 14.25
N HIS A 118 -7.93 -18.03 13.92
CA HIS A 118 -6.47 -17.99 14.13
C HIS A 118 -6.12 -18.09 15.61
N VAL A 119 -6.76 -17.30 16.48
CA VAL A 119 -6.49 -17.31 17.93
C VAL A 119 -6.82 -18.67 18.53
N ARG A 120 -8.00 -19.22 18.22
CA ARG A 120 -8.43 -20.53 18.74
C ARG A 120 -7.45 -21.64 18.35
N HIS A 121 -7.06 -21.72 17.08
CA HIS A 121 -6.17 -22.79 16.64
C HIS A 121 -4.72 -22.55 17.10
N ALA A 122 -4.25 -21.30 17.18
CA ALA A 122 -2.95 -20.99 17.75
C ALA A 122 -2.86 -21.40 19.23
N HIS A 123 -3.95 -21.24 19.98
CA HIS A 123 -4.06 -21.73 21.35
C HIS A 123 -4.04 -23.26 21.40
N GLN A 124 -4.82 -23.93 20.55
CA GLN A 124 -4.87 -25.40 20.48
C GLN A 124 -3.53 -26.02 20.08
N ASP A 125 -2.78 -25.38 19.18
CA ASP A 125 -1.46 -25.80 18.72
C ASP A 125 -0.33 -25.37 19.69
N GLY A 126 -0.64 -24.61 20.76
CA GLY A 126 0.35 -24.18 21.75
C GLY A 126 1.33 -23.09 21.28
N VAL A 127 1.03 -22.39 20.18
CA VAL A 127 1.89 -21.36 19.56
C VAL A 127 1.37 -19.93 19.71
N LEU A 128 0.28 -19.73 20.45
CA LEU A 128 -0.38 -18.42 20.58
C LEU A 128 0.57 -17.32 21.08
N LEU A 129 1.34 -17.58 22.14
CA LEU A 129 2.27 -16.59 22.69
C LEU A 129 3.37 -16.20 21.71
N CYS A 130 3.95 -17.19 21.01
CA CYS A 130 4.94 -16.93 19.97
C CYS A 130 4.38 -16.05 18.86
N LYS A 131 3.15 -16.35 18.41
CA LYS A 131 2.46 -15.54 17.39
C LYS A 131 2.15 -14.13 17.85
N LEU A 132 1.70 -13.96 19.09
CA LEU A 132 1.46 -12.62 19.66
C LEU A 132 2.75 -11.82 19.75
N ALA A 133 3.84 -12.44 20.22
CA ALA A 133 5.15 -11.79 20.26
C ALA A 133 5.64 -11.39 18.87
N GLU A 134 5.55 -12.30 17.90
CA GLU A 134 5.93 -12.05 16.49
C GLU A 134 5.13 -10.91 15.88
N LEU A 135 3.80 -10.92 16.05
CA LEU A 135 2.90 -9.86 15.57
C LEU A 135 3.22 -8.52 16.24
N LEU A 136 3.46 -8.50 17.55
CA LEU A 136 3.81 -7.27 18.27
C LEU A 136 5.16 -6.70 17.83
N VAL A 137 6.16 -7.54 17.61
CA VAL A 137 7.47 -7.12 17.09
C VAL A 137 7.30 -6.55 15.68
N CYS A 138 6.57 -7.24 14.80
CA CYS A 138 6.31 -6.73 13.45
C CYS A 138 5.55 -5.41 13.51
N LEU A 139 4.44 -5.32 14.24
CA LEU A 139 3.69 -4.07 14.43
C LEU A 139 4.58 -2.94 14.94
N SER A 140 5.46 -3.19 15.89
CA SER A 140 6.36 -2.17 16.44
C SER A 140 7.32 -1.62 15.37
N LEU A 141 7.88 -2.51 14.54
CA LEU A 141 8.74 -2.11 13.41
C LEU A 141 7.95 -1.33 12.35
N PHE A 142 6.68 -1.68 12.13
CA PHE A 142 5.79 -1.00 11.18
C PHE A 142 5.27 0.35 11.66
N MET A 143 5.05 0.50 12.97
CA MET A 143 4.59 1.75 13.57
C MET A 143 5.73 2.77 13.72
N ALA A 144 6.99 2.34 13.69
CA ALA A 144 8.13 3.24 13.84
C ALA A 144 8.17 4.34 12.75
N PRO A 145 8.03 4.02 11.43
CA PRO A 145 7.87 5.03 10.39
C PRO A 145 6.70 5.98 10.64
N MET A 146 5.52 5.44 11.01
CA MET A 146 4.32 6.23 11.29
C MET A 146 4.51 7.22 12.45
N ALA A 147 5.25 6.83 13.48
CA ALA A 147 5.56 7.71 14.61
C ALA A 147 6.62 8.77 14.25
N SER A 148 7.45 8.52 13.23
CA SER A 148 8.55 9.39 12.83
C SER A 148 8.23 10.35 11.69
N ASP A 149 7.22 10.05 10.88
CA ASP A 149 6.83 10.83 9.70
C ASP A 149 5.30 11.03 9.73
N PRO A 150 4.79 12.25 10.02
CA PRO A 150 3.35 12.51 10.10
C PRO A 150 2.63 12.32 8.76
N SER A 151 3.37 12.27 7.66
CA SER A 151 2.85 12.02 6.32
C SER A 151 2.78 10.52 6.00
N PHE A 152 3.18 9.63 6.92
CA PHE A 152 3.09 8.19 6.72
C PHE A 152 1.70 7.66 7.08
N HIS A 153 1.02 7.05 6.11
CA HIS A 153 -0.30 6.45 6.29
C HIS A 153 -0.26 4.94 6.00
N LEU A 154 -0.87 4.13 6.86
CA LEU A 154 -0.89 2.69 6.66
C LEU A 154 -1.95 2.32 5.63
N HIS A 155 -1.51 1.95 4.42
CA HIS A 155 -2.42 1.48 3.37
C HIS A 155 -2.93 0.06 3.63
N HIS A 156 -4.14 -0.20 3.14
CA HIS A 156 -4.80 -1.49 3.30
C HIS A 156 -4.02 -2.65 2.68
N TRP A 157 -3.23 -2.43 1.61
CA TRP A 157 -2.37 -3.47 1.05
C TRP A 157 -1.17 -3.79 1.96
N TYR A 158 -0.66 -2.85 2.75
CA TYR A 158 0.32 -3.14 3.81
C TYR A 158 -0.29 -3.90 4.98
N ALA A 159 -1.51 -3.53 5.38
CA ALA A 159 -2.27 -4.33 6.35
C ALA A 159 -2.42 -5.78 5.83
N ALA A 160 -2.74 -5.94 4.54
CA ALA A 160 -2.83 -7.26 3.92
C ALA A 160 -1.49 -8.01 3.93
N TRP A 161 -0.38 -7.34 3.62
CA TRP A 161 0.96 -7.93 3.73
C TRP A 161 1.27 -8.43 5.15
N LEU A 162 1.04 -7.58 6.16
CA LEU A 162 1.29 -7.88 7.57
C LEU A 162 0.40 -9.03 8.07
N LEU A 163 -0.89 -8.96 7.80
CA LEU A 163 -1.83 -10.01 8.21
C LEU A 163 -1.57 -11.32 7.46
N GLY A 164 -1.25 -11.23 6.17
CA GLY A 164 -1.00 -12.38 5.30
C GLY A 164 0.22 -13.20 5.75
N MET A 165 1.31 -12.55 6.16
CA MET A 165 2.48 -13.29 6.64
C MET A 165 2.20 -14.02 7.97
N HIS A 166 1.27 -13.53 8.79
CA HIS A 166 0.87 -14.20 10.04
C HIS A 166 -0.27 -15.22 9.88
N ALA A 167 -0.96 -15.23 8.73
CA ALA A 167 -1.96 -16.23 8.35
C ALA A 167 -1.31 -17.56 7.90
N ASN A 168 -0.32 -18.03 8.65
CA ASN A 168 0.57 -19.13 8.28
C ASN A 168 0.31 -20.43 9.07
N GLN A 169 -0.94 -20.70 9.46
CA GLN A 169 -1.29 -21.96 10.13
C GLN A 169 -1.46 -23.10 9.13
N LYS A 170 -1.35 -24.35 9.60
CA LYS A 170 -1.45 -25.55 8.75
C LYS A 170 -2.82 -25.75 8.08
N TYR A 171 -3.86 -25.09 8.56
CA TYR A 171 -5.23 -25.23 8.08
C TYR A 171 -5.46 -24.57 6.72
N TRP A 172 -6.30 -25.19 5.88
CA TRP A 172 -6.59 -24.71 4.52
C TRP A 172 -7.11 -23.26 4.49
N TRP A 173 -7.95 -22.87 5.45
CA TRP A 173 -8.55 -21.54 5.51
C TRP A 173 -7.51 -20.46 5.83
N SER A 174 -6.51 -20.78 6.67
CA SER A 174 -5.40 -19.89 6.98
C SER A 174 -4.50 -19.70 5.75
N LYS A 175 -4.19 -20.79 5.04
CA LYS A 175 -3.47 -20.76 3.76
C LYS A 175 -4.20 -19.94 2.69
N MET A 176 -5.53 -20.07 2.61
CA MET A 176 -6.34 -19.28 1.70
C MET A 176 -6.31 -17.79 2.08
N SER A 177 -6.42 -17.45 3.37
CA SER A 177 -6.26 -16.07 3.85
C SER A 177 -4.88 -15.51 3.50
N GLN A 178 -3.80 -16.27 3.73
CA GLN A 178 -2.45 -15.87 3.36
C GLN A 178 -2.31 -15.62 1.85
N GLY A 179 -2.83 -16.52 1.01
CA GLY A 179 -2.82 -16.37 -0.44
C GLY A 179 -3.60 -15.14 -0.88
N PHE A 180 -4.82 -14.95 -0.38
CA PHE A 180 -5.68 -13.81 -0.69
C PHE A 180 -5.04 -12.48 -0.30
N LEU A 181 -4.53 -12.36 0.93
CA LEU A 181 -3.90 -11.15 1.44
C LEU A 181 -2.58 -10.82 0.71
N TRP A 182 -1.81 -11.84 0.31
CA TRP A 182 -0.65 -11.64 -0.56
C TRP A 182 -1.06 -11.15 -1.96
N GLY A 183 -2.16 -11.67 -2.49
CA GLY A 183 -2.73 -11.20 -3.76
C GLY A 183 -3.15 -9.73 -3.68
N MET A 184 -3.83 -9.33 -2.60
CA MET A 184 -4.19 -7.94 -2.34
C MET A 184 -2.96 -7.04 -2.24
N TYR A 185 -1.89 -7.53 -1.61
CA TYR A 185 -0.62 -6.82 -1.55
C TYR A 185 -0.02 -6.58 -2.94
N ILE A 186 0.06 -7.64 -3.76
CA ILE A 186 0.54 -7.54 -5.15
C ILE A 186 -0.32 -6.55 -5.95
N ASN A 187 -1.65 -6.59 -5.77
CA ASN A 187 -2.55 -5.65 -6.43
C ASN A 187 -2.23 -4.20 -6.04
N GLY A 188 -2.11 -3.90 -4.74
CA GLY A 188 -1.75 -2.58 -4.25
C GLY A 188 -0.47 -2.05 -4.92
N ILE A 189 0.61 -2.84 -4.91
CA ILE A 189 1.86 -2.45 -5.58
C ILE A 189 1.67 -2.25 -7.08
N ALA A 190 0.94 -3.15 -7.74
CA ALA A 190 0.75 -3.09 -9.18
C ALA A 190 -0.07 -1.86 -9.60
N VAL A 191 -1.05 -1.44 -8.79
CA VAL A 191 -1.98 -0.36 -9.13
C VAL A 191 -1.43 1.01 -8.72
N TRP A 192 -0.78 1.09 -7.56
CA TRP A 192 -0.44 2.35 -6.89
C TRP A 192 1.05 2.50 -6.53
N GLY A 193 1.86 1.49 -6.80
CA GLY A 193 3.21 1.42 -6.28
C GLY A 193 3.27 0.83 -4.88
N ARG A 194 4.48 0.49 -4.44
CA ARG A 194 4.69 -0.09 -3.10
C ARG A 194 4.24 0.91 -2.04
N ASP A 195 4.47 2.18 -2.32
CA ASP A 195 4.32 3.36 -1.49
C ASP A 195 3.56 3.18 -0.15
N PRO A 196 4.28 3.15 0.99
CA PRO A 196 3.67 3.33 2.31
C PRO A 196 3.44 4.80 2.66
N ILE A 197 3.76 5.72 1.75
CA ILE A 197 3.81 7.17 1.95
C ILE A 197 2.94 7.83 0.88
N LEU A 198 1.62 7.74 1.04
CA LEU A 198 0.73 8.84 0.62
C LEU A 198 0.90 10.05 1.55
N GLY A 199 2.15 10.35 1.87
CA GLY A 199 2.58 11.61 2.38
C GLY A 199 2.98 12.48 1.23
N CYS A 200 2.98 13.79 1.44
CA CYS A 200 3.31 14.82 0.46
C CYS A 200 4.58 14.55 -0.38
N LYS A 201 5.48 13.62 0.01
CA LYS A 201 6.65 13.17 -0.75
C LYS A 201 6.35 12.49 -2.08
N TYR A 202 5.35 11.60 -2.22
CA TYR A 202 5.03 11.01 -3.54
C TYR A 202 4.39 12.06 -4.46
N SER A 203 3.46 12.86 -3.94
CA SER A 203 2.89 14.01 -4.66
C SER A 203 3.96 15.08 -5.00
N TYR A 204 4.94 15.32 -4.13
CA TYR A 204 6.10 16.18 -4.37
C TYR A 204 6.99 15.58 -5.44
N TYR A 205 7.32 14.30 -5.34
CA TYR A 205 8.12 13.59 -6.31
C TYR A 205 7.45 13.60 -7.69
N MET A 206 6.16 13.29 -7.74
CA MET A 206 5.33 13.38 -8.93
C MET A 206 5.25 14.80 -9.48
N SER A 207 5.15 15.83 -8.64
CA SER A 207 5.09 17.22 -9.10
C SER A 207 6.43 17.74 -9.62
N VAL A 208 7.55 17.28 -9.05
CA VAL A 208 8.91 17.59 -9.54
C VAL A 208 9.23 16.81 -10.82
N THR A 209 8.85 15.52 -10.90
CA THR A 209 9.20 14.65 -12.04
C THR A 209 8.26 14.85 -13.24
N ASN A 210 7.00 15.25 -13.03
CA ASN A 210 6.05 15.55 -14.10
C ASN A 210 5.99 17.03 -14.49
N LEU A 211 6.97 17.87 -14.08
CA LEU A 211 7.01 19.29 -14.41
C LEU A 211 5.67 19.98 -14.13
N CYS A 212 5.11 19.75 -12.94
CA CYS A 212 3.85 20.37 -12.57
C CYS A 212 4.05 21.89 -12.57
N ASN A 213 3.19 22.66 -13.26
CA ASN A 213 3.33 24.11 -13.36
C ASN A 213 3.47 24.81 -12.00
N TYR A 214 2.88 24.24 -10.94
CA TYR A 214 3.04 24.72 -9.56
C TYR A 214 4.49 24.59 -9.05
N MET A 215 5.19 23.50 -9.37
CA MET A 215 6.61 23.34 -9.08
C MET A 215 7.50 24.17 -10.00
N GLN A 216 7.01 24.53 -11.20
CA GLN A 216 7.67 25.49 -12.08
C GLN A 216 7.81 26.85 -11.39
N CYS A 217 6.77 27.34 -10.72
CA CYS A 217 6.84 28.56 -9.91
C CYS A 217 7.87 28.46 -8.78
N TYR A 218 8.01 27.28 -8.15
CA TYR A 218 9.04 27.04 -7.13
C TYR A 218 10.44 27.08 -7.76
N ILE A 219 10.66 26.37 -8.87
CA ILE A 219 11.92 26.34 -9.62
C ILE A 219 12.29 27.74 -10.17
N ASP A 220 11.31 28.51 -10.65
CA ASP A 220 11.52 29.83 -11.23
C ASP A 220 11.78 30.88 -10.14
N PHE A 221 11.14 30.75 -8.96
CA PHE A 221 11.49 31.55 -7.77
C PHE A 221 12.96 31.37 -7.37
N PHE A 222 13.51 30.16 -7.47
CA PHE A 222 14.94 29.93 -7.20
C PHE A 222 15.87 30.35 -8.35
N LYS A 223 15.36 30.49 -9.58
CA LYS A 223 16.15 31.03 -10.70
C LYS A 223 16.25 32.54 -10.67
N GLU A 224 15.23 33.24 -10.15
CA GLU A 224 15.26 34.70 -10.03
C GLU A 224 16.22 35.17 -8.92
N ASP A 225 16.43 34.39 -7.86
CA ASP A 225 17.41 34.71 -6.80
C ASP A 225 18.88 34.45 -7.21
N ASP A 226 19.13 33.70 -8.29
CA ASP A 226 20.49 33.41 -8.81
C ASP A 226 21.02 34.51 -9.77
N ASP A 227 20.20 35.48 -10.17
CA ASP A 227 20.60 36.56 -11.09
C ASP A 227 21.37 37.72 -10.41
N ASP A 228 21.49 37.70 -9.07
CA ASP A 228 22.32 38.65 -8.30
C ASP A 228 23.81 38.23 -8.20
N GLY A 229 24.21 37.15 -8.88
CA GLY A 229 25.63 36.85 -9.14
C GLY A 229 26.46 36.43 -7.92
N SER A 230 25.85 36.15 -6.77
CA SER A 230 26.53 35.52 -5.65
C SER A 230 26.18 34.04 -5.58
N ALA A 231 26.79 33.25 -6.47
CA ALA A 231 26.79 31.80 -6.36
C ALA A 231 27.39 31.40 -5.00
N SER A 232 26.55 31.07 -4.02
CA SER A 232 27.00 30.37 -2.83
C SER A 232 27.23 28.91 -3.23
N ASP A 233 28.50 28.49 -3.26
CA ASP A 233 29.01 27.19 -3.71
C ASP A 233 28.52 25.95 -2.93
N ASP A 234 27.38 26.00 -2.24
CA ASP A 234 26.82 24.85 -1.52
C ASP A 234 25.36 24.57 -1.91
N PRO A 235 25.11 23.68 -2.88
CA PRO A 235 23.75 23.30 -3.30
C PRO A 235 22.96 22.55 -2.21
N THR A 236 23.56 22.24 -1.06
CA THR A 236 22.88 21.51 0.02
C THR A 236 22.23 22.41 1.08
N SER A 237 22.59 23.71 1.15
CA SER A 237 21.99 24.65 2.12
C SER A 237 20.69 25.31 1.66
N VAL A 238 20.28 25.10 0.41
CA VAL A 238 19.12 25.79 -0.22
C VAL A 238 17.79 25.05 0.03
N TYR A 239 17.83 23.78 0.42
CA TYR A 239 16.62 23.02 0.76
C TYR A 239 16.13 23.39 2.17
N LYS A 240 15.34 24.47 2.28
CA LYS A 240 14.52 24.67 3.48
C LYS A 240 13.58 23.46 3.63
N PRO A 241 13.39 22.93 4.85
CA PRO A 241 12.39 21.90 5.09
C PRO A 241 11.05 22.36 4.53
N PHE A 242 10.36 21.49 3.80
CA PHE A 242 9.00 21.74 3.37
C PHE A 242 8.16 22.10 4.59
N VAL A 243 7.70 23.34 4.65
CA VAL A 243 6.67 23.75 5.60
C VAL A 243 5.36 23.38 4.94
N GLU A 244 4.69 22.37 5.48
CA GLU A 244 3.38 21.95 4.98
C GLU A 244 2.45 23.17 4.96
N PRO A 245 1.91 23.55 3.79
CA PRO A 245 0.97 24.66 3.73
C PRO A 245 -0.24 24.31 4.58
N ASP A 246 -0.70 25.28 5.37
CA ASP A 246 -1.94 25.11 6.14
C ASP A 246 -3.10 25.00 5.15
N TRP A 247 -3.46 23.76 4.82
CA TRP A 247 -4.49 23.43 3.85
C TRP A 247 -5.88 23.88 4.29
N HIS A 248 -6.06 24.23 5.57
CA HIS A 248 -7.31 24.84 6.05
C HIS A 248 -7.45 26.29 5.55
N ASN A 249 -6.35 26.92 5.14
CA ASN A 249 -6.26 28.31 4.71
C ASN A 249 -5.75 28.48 3.26
N CYS A 250 -5.64 27.39 2.50
CA CYS A 250 -5.28 27.45 1.08
C CYS A 250 -6.48 27.89 0.25
N ASP A 251 -6.44 29.12 -0.27
CA ASP A 251 -7.41 29.62 -1.24
C ASP A 251 -6.84 29.48 -2.66
N ALA A 252 -7.51 28.70 -3.51
CA ALA A 252 -7.14 28.49 -4.92
C ALA A 252 -7.11 29.80 -5.74
N SER A 253 -7.73 30.86 -5.25
CA SER A 253 -7.73 32.19 -5.88
C SER A 253 -6.55 33.08 -5.52
N SER A 254 -5.66 32.62 -4.63
CA SER A 254 -4.52 33.39 -4.12
C SER A 254 -3.14 32.95 -4.65
N ALA A 255 -3.11 32.00 -5.58
CA ALA A 255 -1.90 31.72 -6.36
C ALA A 255 -1.75 32.81 -7.45
N PRO A 256 -0.60 33.50 -7.56
CA PRO A 256 -0.32 34.39 -8.68
C PRO A 256 -0.30 33.66 -10.03
#